data_AF-A0A1H9NA82-F1
#
_entry.id   AF-A0A1H9NA82-F1
#
_cell.length_a   1.000
_cell.length_b   1.000
_cell.length_c   1.000
_cell.angle_alpha   90.00
_cell.angle_beta   90.00
_cell.angle_gamma   90.00
#
_symmetry.space_group_name_H-M   'P 1'
#
loop_
_entity.id
_entity.type
_entity.pdbx_description
1 polymer ?
#
loop_
_entity_poly.entity_id
_entity_poly.type
_entity_poly.pdbx_seq_one_letter_code
_entity_poly.pdbx_strand_id
1 'polypeptide(L)'
;MGDKLLPLVTRHFLIQPQNVDKLWEEEWSVTLRDDADKKVGRFHFEEAGIDGEVTLLLDIEPAYQKPSLGAEIYSAIASFVFKFQELKVVRTSCRHEDDDLVHSLEKAGYVRRKNSDGRDFYSITKQKTSWTGLYMILGLVAGLIIGITISNLWVGTISGIIIGTVIGYLIDKKA
;
A
#
# COMPACT_ATOMS: atom_id res chain seq x y z
N MET A 1 17.81 -6.75 8.45
CA MET A 1 17.31 -5.82 7.40
C MET A 1 16.22 -4.94 8.04
N GLY A 2 16.57 -3.91 8.82
CA GLY A 2 15.58 -3.12 9.57
C GLY A 2 15.79 -1.59 9.52
N ASP A 3 17.01 -1.12 9.27
CA ASP A 3 17.42 0.22 9.70
C ASP A 3 17.07 1.41 8.76
N LYS A 4 16.17 1.24 7.77
CA LYS A 4 15.82 2.36 6.86
C LYS A 4 14.33 2.57 6.62
N LEU A 5 13.46 1.90 7.36
CA LEU A 5 12.02 2.02 7.16
C LEU A 5 11.38 3.18 7.94
N LEU A 6 12.10 3.73 8.90
CA LEU A 6 11.62 4.74 9.84
C LEU A 6 12.62 5.89 9.98
N PRO A 7 12.14 7.10 10.29
CA PRO A 7 10.73 7.51 10.36
C PRO A 7 10.07 7.57 8.98
N LEU A 8 8.73 7.49 8.91
CA LEU A 8 8.01 7.75 7.66
C LEU A 8 7.96 9.26 7.45
N VAL A 9 8.74 9.74 6.48
CA VAL A 9 8.81 11.16 6.13
C VAL A 9 7.89 11.42 4.96
N THR A 10 6.93 12.33 5.15
CA THR A 10 6.04 12.80 4.10
C THR A 10 6.43 14.23 3.69
N ARG A 11 5.57 14.90 2.91
CA ARG A 11 5.80 16.29 2.51
C ARG A 11 5.69 17.23 3.73
N HIS A 12 4.70 17.00 4.59
CA HIS A 12 4.39 17.88 5.73
C HIS A 12 4.61 17.24 7.10
N PHE A 13 4.71 15.91 7.18
CA PHE A 13 4.72 15.18 8.44
C PHE A 13 5.94 14.27 8.58
N LEU A 14 6.30 14.04 9.84
CA LEU A 14 7.21 13.00 10.26
C LEU A 14 6.44 12.04 11.17
N ILE A 15 6.46 10.76 10.83
CA ILE A 15 5.69 9.72 11.52
C ILE A 15 6.66 8.70 12.08
N GLN A 16 6.58 8.43 13.38
CA GLN A 16 7.48 7.50 14.05
C GLN A 16 6.77 6.72 15.16
N PRO A 17 7.11 5.43 15.35
CA PRO A 17 6.61 4.65 16.47
C PRO A 17 7.26 5.15 17.76
N GLN A 18 6.55 5.02 18.89
CA GLN A 18 7.19 5.22 20.19
C GLN A 18 8.24 4.15 20.49
N ASN A 19 8.03 2.93 19.98
CA ASN A 19 8.96 1.82 20.12
C ASN A 19 9.16 1.08 18.79
N VAL A 20 10.39 1.05 18.29
CA VAL A 20 10.75 0.41 17.02
C VAL A 20 10.64 -1.12 17.09
N ASP A 21 10.78 -1.71 18.27
CA ASP A 21 10.69 -3.17 18.46
C ASP A 21 9.24 -3.66 18.50
N LYS A 22 8.28 -2.74 18.74
CA LYS A 22 6.86 -3.03 18.95
C LYS A 22 5.94 -2.23 18.01
N LEU A 23 6.23 -2.32 16.71
CA LEU A 23 5.56 -1.53 15.66
C LEU A 23 4.04 -1.66 15.63
N TRP A 24 3.47 -2.79 16.04
CA TRP A 24 2.03 -3.08 15.97
C TRP A 24 1.30 -2.89 17.29
N GLU A 25 2.01 -2.91 18.42
CA GLU A 25 1.42 -2.85 19.76
C GLU A 25 1.42 -1.43 20.32
N GLU A 26 2.35 -0.59 19.86
CA GLU A 26 2.59 0.72 20.45
C GLU A 26 2.00 1.85 19.60
N GLU A 27 1.75 2.98 20.27
CA GLU A 27 1.29 4.20 19.61
C GLU A 27 2.40 4.78 18.73
N TRP A 28 2.00 5.36 17.61
CA TRP A 28 2.82 6.12 16.70
C TRP A 28 2.49 7.59 16.82
N SER A 29 3.53 8.43 16.81
CA SER A 29 3.38 9.89 16.80
C SER A 29 3.44 10.44 15.38
N VAL A 30 2.58 11.41 15.09
CA VAL A 30 2.63 12.25 13.89
C VAL A 30 3.04 13.65 14.31
N THR A 31 4.16 14.13 13.80
CA THR A 31 4.69 15.48 14.06
C THR A 31 4.85 16.26 12.76
N LEU A 32 4.95 17.58 12.83
CA LEU A 32 5.27 18.37 11.64
C LEU A 32 6.72 18.12 11.23
N ARG A 33 6.95 18.09 9.92
CA ARG A 33 8.30 17.90 9.38
C ARG A 33 9.23 19.07 9.73
N ASP A 34 8.72 20.29 9.70
CA ASP A 34 9.50 21.50 9.97
C ASP A 34 9.64 21.80 11.47
N ASP A 35 8.86 21.11 12.31
CA ASP A 35 8.85 21.26 13.76
C ASP A 35 8.55 19.92 14.42
N ALA A 36 9.61 19.14 14.66
CA ALA A 36 9.51 17.77 15.17
C ALA A 36 8.95 17.70 16.60
N ASP A 37 9.00 18.79 17.37
CA ASP A 37 8.47 18.85 18.73
C ASP A 37 6.94 19.07 18.73
N LYS A 38 6.37 19.53 17.61
CA LYS A 38 4.94 19.75 17.47
C LYS A 38 4.22 18.48 17.06
N LYS A 39 3.72 17.72 18.04
CA LYS A 39 2.83 16.58 17.84
C LYS A 39 1.45 17.06 17.36
N VAL A 40 1.07 16.64 16.15
CA VAL A 40 -0.19 17.01 15.49
C VAL A 40 -1.19 15.85 15.47
N GLY A 41 -0.75 14.65 15.85
CA GLY A 41 -1.60 13.50 15.93
C GLY A 41 -0.88 12.25 16.42
N ARG A 42 -1.63 11.17 16.47
CA ARG A 42 -1.17 9.84 16.85
C ARG A 42 -2.03 8.78 16.18
N PHE A 43 -1.49 7.59 16.03
CA PHE A 43 -2.27 6.43 15.65
C PHE A 43 -1.74 5.18 16.31
N HIS A 44 -2.56 4.15 16.33
CA HIS A 44 -2.13 2.81 16.68
C HIS A 44 -2.79 1.81 15.74
N PHE A 45 -2.19 0.62 15.68
CA PHE A 45 -2.76 -0.50 14.96
C PHE A 45 -3.54 -1.37 15.92
N GLU A 46 -4.68 -1.86 15.47
CA GLU A 46 -5.49 -2.88 16.13
C GLU A 46 -5.56 -4.11 15.23
N GLU A 47 -5.69 -5.28 15.86
CA GLU A 47 -5.95 -6.55 15.16
C GLU A 47 -4.90 -6.87 14.06
N ALA A 48 -3.66 -6.41 14.23
CA ALA A 48 -2.62 -6.58 13.24
C ALA A 48 -2.33 -8.06 12.97
N GLY A 49 -2.51 -8.48 11.71
CA GLY A 49 -2.15 -9.82 11.23
C GLY A 49 -3.29 -10.84 11.26
N ILE A 50 -4.49 -10.47 11.72
CA ILE A 50 -5.66 -11.36 11.59
C ILE A 50 -6.07 -11.41 10.11
N ASP A 51 -5.97 -12.59 9.50
CA ASP A 51 -6.22 -12.84 8.06
C ASP A 51 -5.39 -11.97 7.08
N GLY A 52 -4.24 -11.46 7.53
CA GLY A 52 -3.41 -10.55 6.74
C GLY A 52 -3.99 -9.14 6.62
N GLU A 53 -4.78 -8.74 7.60
CA GLU A 53 -5.39 -7.43 7.70
C GLU A 53 -4.88 -6.68 8.93
N VAL A 54 -4.98 -5.35 8.91
CA VAL A 54 -4.71 -4.53 10.08
C VAL A 54 -5.73 -3.39 10.14
N THR A 55 -6.23 -3.11 11.34
CA THR A 55 -7.11 -1.98 11.60
C THR A 55 -6.26 -0.81 12.09
N LEU A 56 -6.45 0.36 11.49
CA LEU A 56 -5.78 1.59 11.85
C LEU A 56 -6.76 2.50 12.57
N LEU A 57 -6.36 3.01 13.74
CA LEU A 57 -7.07 4.08 14.43
C LEU A 57 -6.19 5.32 14.48
N LEU A 58 -6.64 6.39 13.83
CA LEU A 58 -5.91 7.64 13.68
C LEU A 58 -6.65 8.77 14.40
N ASP A 59 -5.91 9.49 15.23
CA ASP A 59 -6.37 10.64 16.00
C ASP A 59 -5.47 11.84 15.67
N ILE A 60 -6.00 12.77 14.87
CA ILE A 60 -5.29 13.98 14.41
C ILE A 60 -5.99 15.20 14.98
N GLU A 61 -5.21 16.19 15.40
CA GLU A 61 -5.73 17.46 15.90
C GLU A 61 -6.59 18.17 14.81
N PRO A 62 -7.77 18.71 15.15
CA PRO A 62 -8.73 19.26 14.17
C PRO A 62 -8.14 20.30 13.20
N ALA A 63 -7.13 21.07 13.63
CA ALA A 63 -6.44 22.04 12.80
C ALA A 63 -5.73 21.42 11.57
N TYR A 64 -5.43 20.13 11.62
CA TYR A 64 -4.71 19.37 10.59
C TYR A 64 -5.57 18.29 9.91
N GLN A 65 -6.86 18.18 10.23
CA GLN A 65 -7.81 17.23 9.62
C GLN A 65 -8.24 17.62 8.19
N LYS A 66 -7.45 18.44 7.49
CA LYS A 66 -7.76 18.83 6.11
C LYS A 66 -7.63 17.62 5.18
N PRO A 67 -8.51 17.46 4.18
CA PRO A 67 -8.50 16.28 3.31
C PRO A 67 -7.17 15.94 2.63
N SER A 68 -6.39 16.96 2.23
CA SER A 68 -5.08 16.74 1.63
C SER A 68 -4.03 16.22 2.62
N LEU A 69 -4.09 16.67 3.86
CA LEU A 69 -3.15 16.31 4.92
C LEU A 69 -3.48 14.93 5.49
N GLY A 70 -4.76 14.65 5.74
CA GLY A 70 -5.22 13.32 6.13
C GLY A 70 -4.88 12.27 5.08
N ALA A 71 -5.13 12.55 3.79
CA ALA A 71 -4.80 11.63 2.71
C ALA A 71 -3.30 11.28 2.65
N GLU A 72 -2.44 12.27 2.91
CA GLU A 72 -0.99 12.09 2.95
C GLU A 72 -0.56 11.12 4.06
N ILE A 73 -1.14 11.27 5.26
CA ILE A 73 -0.87 10.40 6.41
C ILE A 73 -1.38 8.98 6.13
N TYR A 74 -2.62 8.82 5.70
CA TYR A 74 -3.20 7.51 5.38
C TYR A 74 -2.42 6.78 4.27
N SER A 75 -2.01 7.50 3.22
CA SER A 75 -1.22 6.93 2.13
C SER A 75 0.17 6.47 2.61
N ALA A 76 0.83 7.26 3.47
CA ALA A 76 2.12 6.91 4.04
C ALA A 76 2.04 5.67 4.95
N ILE A 77 1.00 5.59 5.79
CA ILE A 77 0.76 4.44 6.67
C ILE A 77 0.47 3.19 5.84
N ALA A 78 -0.44 3.25 4.87
CA ALA A 78 -0.75 2.11 3.99
C ALA A 78 0.50 1.62 3.23
N SER A 79 1.30 2.56 2.71
CA SER A 79 2.56 2.24 2.02
C SER A 79 3.57 1.57 2.94
N PHE A 80 3.62 1.95 4.22
CA PHE A 80 4.44 1.29 5.23
C PHE A 80 3.93 -0.13 5.52
N VAL A 81 2.64 -0.28 5.81
CA VAL A 81 2.02 -1.57 6.13
C VAL A 81 2.26 -2.58 5.01
N PHE A 82 2.09 -2.17 3.75
CA PHE A 82 2.25 -3.07 2.61
C PHE A 82 3.69 -3.51 2.33
N LYS A 83 4.69 -2.98 3.05
CA LYS A 83 6.05 -3.53 3.03
C LYS A 83 6.14 -4.88 3.73
N PHE A 84 5.23 -5.17 4.66
CA PHE A 84 5.13 -6.47 5.31
C PHE A 84 4.32 -7.42 4.42
N GLN A 85 4.92 -8.54 4.01
CA GLN A 85 4.32 -9.45 3.01
C GLN A 85 3.02 -10.10 3.49
N GLU A 86 2.87 -10.26 4.80
CA GLU A 86 1.72 -10.89 5.44
C GLU A 86 0.48 -9.98 5.40
N LEU A 87 0.69 -8.66 5.36
CA LEU A 87 -0.37 -7.66 5.40
C LEU A 87 -0.79 -7.23 3.99
N LYS A 88 -2.06 -7.46 3.68
CA LYS A 88 -2.67 -7.23 2.37
C LYS A 88 -3.77 -6.18 2.41
N VAL A 89 -4.34 -5.92 3.58
CA VAL A 89 -5.45 -4.98 3.75
C VAL A 89 -5.20 -4.08 4.93
N VAL A 90 -5.40 -2.77 4.74
CA VAL A 90 -5.49 -1.80 5.84
C VAL A 90 -6.93 -1.34 5.94
N ARG A 91 -7.50 -1.46 7.13
CA ARG A 91 -8.87 -1.05 7.47
C ARG A 91 -8.86 0.13 8.39
N THR A 92 -9.90 0.95 8.34
CA THR A 92 -10.14 2.03 9.30
C THR A 92 -11.64 2.24 9.41
N SER A 93 -12.12 2.46 10.62
CA SER A 93 -13.51 2.83 10.87
C SER A 93 -13.64 4.35 10.87
N CYS A 94 -14.65 4.87 10.17
CA CYS A 94 -14.99 6.29 10.16
C CYS A 94 -16.50 6.42 10.34
N ARG A 95 -16.95 7.38 11.15
CA ARG A 95 -18.37 7.75 11.15
C ARG A 95 -18.66 8.47 9.84
N HIS A 96 -19.77 8.13 9.19
CA HIS A 96 -20.11 8.69 7.87
C HIS A 96 -20.36 10.22 7.91
N GLU A 97 -20.58 10.79 9.10
CA GLU A 97 -20.84 12.21 9.32
C GLU A 97 -19.57 13.09 9.27
N ASP A 98 -18.39 12.49 9.21
CA ASP A 98 -17.11 13.21 9.12
C ASP A 98 -16.67 13.32 7.64
N ASP A 99 -17.21 14.32 6.95
CA ASP A 99 -16.98 14.55 5.51
C ASP A 99 -15.48 14.76 5.19
N ASP A 100 -14.74 15.45 6.08
CA ASP A 100 -13.31 15.72 5.88
C ASP A 100 -12.47 14.44 5.99
N LEU A 101 -12.82 13.56 6.93
CA LEU A 101 -12.17 12.26 7.10
C LEU A 101 -12.51 11.31 5.94
N VAL A 102 -13.76 11.27 5.52
CA VAL A 102 -14.19 10.49 4.35
C VAL A 102 -13.43 10.95 3.10
N HIS A 103 -13.35 12.27 2.86
CA HIS A 103 -12.63 12.80 1.71
C HIS A 103 -11.12 12.52 1.77
N SER A 104 -10.53 12.54 2.97
CA SER A 104 -9.13 12.12 3.20
C SER A 104 -8.90 10.67 2.77
N LEU A 105 -9.80 9.77 3.19
CA LEU A 105 -9.71 8.33 2.93
C LEU A 105 -9.86 8.01 1.44
N GLU A 106 -10.87 8.58 0.79
CA GLU A 106 -11.09 8.40 -0.63
C GLU A 106 -9.91 8.92 -1.46
N LYS A 107 -9.36 10.08 -1.08
CA LYS A 107 -8.18 10.65 -1.75
C LYS A 107 -6.91 9.82 -1.52
N ALA A 108 -6.79 9.13 -0.39
CA ALA A 108 -5.72 8.16 -0.13
C ALA A 108 -5.91 6.83 -0.89
N GLY A 109 -7.04 6.62 -1.57
CA GLY A 109 -7.36 5.41 -2.33
C GLY A 109 -8.07 4.33 -1.52
N TYR A 110 -8.59 4.65 -0.33
CA TYR A 110 -9.43 3.74 0.44
C TYR A 110 -10.83 3.67 -0.17
N VAL A 111 -11.43 2.49 -0.12
CA VAL A 111 -12.76 2.22 -0.67
C VAL A 111 -13.71 1.90 0.49
N ARG A 112 -14.90 2.51 0.46
CA ARG A 112 -15.99 2.21 1.41
C ARG A 112 -16.44 0.77 1.25
N ARG A 113 -16.54 0.06 2.37
CA ARG A 113 -17.07 -1.30 2.49
C ARG A 113 -18.12 -1.30 3.60
N LYS A 114 -19.11 -2.19 3.47
CA LYS A 114 -20.10 -2.44 4.51
C LYS A 114 -19.80 -3.77 5.16
N ASN A 115 -19.76 -3.80 6.49
CA ASN A 115 -19.70 -5.07 7.21
C ASN A 115 -21.13 -5.62 7.38
N SER A 116 -21.24 -6.93 7.61
CA SER A 116 -22.52 -7.60 7.89
C SER A 116 -23.25 -7.01 9.11
N ASP A 117 -22.50 -6.37 10.02
CA ASP A 117 -23.02 -5.67 11.21
C ASP A 117 -23.54 -4.24 10.93
N GLY A 118 -23.59 -3.81 9.67
CA GLY A 118 -24.13 -2.50 9.28
C GLY A 118 -23.22 -1.30 9.56
N ARG A 119 -22.01 -1.51 10.10
CA ARG A 119 -21.00 -0.46 10.25
C ARG A 119 -20.23 -0.26 8.94
N ASP A 120 -20.18 0.99 8.48
CA ASP A 120 -19.32 1.40 7.36
C ASP A 120 -17.85 1.39 7.80
N PHE A 121 -16.99 0.81 6.98
CA PHE A 121 -15.55 0.86 7.15
C PHE A 121 -14.88 1.15 5.82
N TYR A 122 -13.68 1.70 5.88
CA TYR A 122 -12.88 2.01 4.70
C TYR A 122 -11.70 1.06 4.67
N SER A 123 -11.37 0.56 3.49
CA SER A 123 -10.25 -0.36 3.31
C SER A 123 -9.47 -0.07 2.05
N ILE A 124 -8.16 -0.26 2.13
CA ILE A 124 -7.27 -0.28 0.98
C ILE A 124 -6.59 -1.64 0.91
N THR A 125 -6.49 -2.20 -0.29
CA THR A 125 -5.86 -3.49 -0.55
C THR A 125 -4.54 -3.30 -1.28
N LYS A 126 -3.51 -4.05 -0.91
CA LYS A 126 -2.22 -4.06 -1.59
C LYS A 126 -2.43 -4.40 -3.06
N GLN A 127 -2.09 -3.47 -3.95
CA GLN A 127 -2.14 -3.74 -5.38
C GLN A 127 -1.06 -4.76 -5.73
N LYS A 128 -1.46 -5.90 -6.29
CA LYS A 128 -0.51 -6.83 -6.89
C LYS A 128 -0.10 -6.29 -8.24
N THR A 129 1.15 -5.85 -8.37
CA THR A 129 1.73 -5.62 -9.69
C THR A 129 1.84 -6.98 -10.38
N SER A 130 1.18 -7.14 -11.54
CA SER A 130 1.28 -8.35 -12.34
C SER A 130 2.38 -8.18 -13.39
N TRP A 131 3.60 -8.58 -13.04
CA TRP A 131 4.74 -8.61 -13.95
C TRP A 131 4.56 -9.69 -15.02
N THR A 132 3.84 -10.77 -14.71
CA THR A 132 3.53 -11.84 -15.68
C THR A 132 2.91 -11.30 -16.96
N GLY A 133 1.92 -10.42 -16.86
CA GLY A 133 1.29 -9.81 -18.05
C GLY A 133 2.26 -8.96 -18.88
N LEU A 134 3.08 -8.15 -18.23
CA LEU A 134 4.07 -7.30 -18.91
C LEU A 134 5.13 -8.13 -19.64
N TYR A 135 5.73 -9.10 -18.95
CA TYR A 135 6.79 -9.93 -19.54
C TYR A 135 6.27 -10.91 -20.60
N MET A 136 5.00 -11.32 -20.52
CA MET A 136 4.34 -12.06 -21.60
C MET A 136 4.28 -11.25 -22.89
N ILE A 137 3.89 -9.96 -22.82
CA ILE A 137 3.83 -9.07 -23.99
C ILE A 137 5.23 -8.81 -24.55
N LEU A 138 6.22 -8.53 -23.68
CA LEU A 138 7.61 -8.36 -24.10
C LEU A 138 8.17 -9.62 -24.75
N GLY A 139 7.89 -10.79 -24.17
CA GLY A 139 8.26 -12.09 -24.72
C GLY A 139 7.62 -12.37 -26.06
N LEU A 140 6.34 -12.01 -26.25
CA LEU A 140 5.64 -12.12 -27.53
C LEU A 140 6.28 -11.25 -28.61
N VAL A 141 6.61 -9.98 -28.30
CA VAL A 141 7.27 -9.06 -29.25
C VAL A 141 8.66 -9.59 -29.63
N ALA A 142 9.47 -9.99 -28.66
CA ALA A 142 10.78 -10.56 -28.91
C ALA A 142 10.70 -11.87 -29.71
N GLY A 143 9.76 -12.74 -29.36
CA GLY A 143 9.50 -14.00 -30.05
C GLY A 143 9.06 -13.82 -31.49
N LEU A 144 8.24 -12.80 -31.78
CA LEU A 144 7.87 -12.44 -33.16
C LEU A 144 9.09 -12.00 -33.98
N ILE A 145 9.95 -11.14 -33.44
CA ILE A 145 11.17 -10.67 -34.12
C ILE A 145 12.10 -11.85 -34.45
N ILE A 146 12.32 -12.73 -33.48
CA ILE A 146 13.14 -13.94 -33.67
C ILE A 146 12.49 -14.88 -34.69
N GLY A 147 11.17 -15.10 -34.58
CA GLY A 147 10.40 -15.97 -35.47
C GLY A 147 10.44 -15.53 -36.93
N ILE A 148 10.38 -14.22 -37.19
CA ILE A 148 10.57 -13.64 -38.53
C ILE A 148 12.00 -13.91 -39.01
N THR A 149 12.99 -13.70 -38.15
CA THR A 149 14.42 -13.86 -38.49
C THR A 149 14.76 -15.30 -38.88
N ILE A 150 14.20 -16.30 -38.19
CA ILE A 150 14.43 -17.72 -38.47
C ILE A 150 13.44 -18.33 -39.47
N SER A 151 12.57 -17.51 -40.10
CA SER A 151 11.49 -17.96 -40.99
C SER A 151 10.56 -19.01 -40.38
N ASN A 152 10.47 -19.05 -39.05
CA ASN A 152 9.62 -19.96 -38.30
C ASN A 152 8.88 -19.19 -37.20
N LEU A 153 7.81 -18.52 -37.63
CA LEU A 153 7.00 -17.67 -36.77
C LEU A 153 6.40 -18.44 -35.59
N TRP A 154 5.94 -19.67 -35.83
CA TRP A 154 5.35 -20.53 -34.79
C TRP A 154 6.33 -20.81 -33.65
N VAL A 155 7.56 -21.20 -33.98
CA VAL A 155 8.59 -21.49 -32.97
C VAL A 155 8.99 -20.22 -32.22
N GLY A 156 9.16 -19.10 -32.92
CA GLY A 156 9.49 -17.81 -32.30
C GLY A 156 8.41 -17.30 -31.34
N THR A 157 7.14 -17.32 -31.75
CA THR A 157 6.03 -16.84 -30.91
C THR A 157 5.80 -17.75 -29.70
N ILE A 158 5.80 -19.08 -29.87
CA ILE A 158 5.60 -20.02 -28.76
C ILE A 158 6.73 -19.89 -27.75
N SER A 159 7.99 -19.88 -28.20
CA SER A 159 9.14 -19.73 -27.31
C SER A 159 9.14 -18.39 -26.58
N GLY A 160 8.82 -17.30 -27.28
CA GLY A 160 8.70 -15.96 -26.70
C GLY A 160 7.64 -15.86 -25.59
N ILE A 161 6.44 -16.41 -25.82
CA ILE A 161 5.36 -16.41 -24.82
C ILE A 161 5.75 -17.26 -23.60
N ILE A 162 6.33 -18.45 -23.81
CA ILE A 162 6.75 -19.34 -22.71
C ILE A 162 7.83 -18.66 -21.87
N ILE A 163 8.88 -18.13 -22.51
CA ILE A 163 9.98 -17.45 -21.82
C ILE A 163 9.47 -16.22 -21.07
N GLY A 164 8.66 -15.37 -21.72
CA GLY A 164 8.08 -14.18 -21.10
C GLY A 164 7.20 -14.50 -19.89
N THR A 165 6.38 -15.54 -20.00
CA THR A 165 5.51 -15.99 -18.91
C THR A 165 6.30 -16.55 -17.73
N VAL A 166 7.33 -17.37 -17.99
CA VAL A 166 8.20 -17.93 -16.94
C VAL A 166 8.97 -16.82 -16.21
N ILE A 167 9.55 -15.88 -16.95
CA ILE A 167 10.27 -14.74 -16.35
C ILE A 167 9.31 -13.91 -15.49
N GLY A 168 8.15 -13.55 -16.03
CA GLY A 168 7.17 -12.75 -15.32
C GLY A 168 6.63 -13.44 -14.07
N TYR A 169 6.36 -14.76 -14.14
CA TYR A 169 5.95 -15.55 -12.99
C TYR A 169 7.03 -15.61 -11.89
N LEU A 170 8.30 -15.78 -12.27
CA LEU A 170 9.41 -15.79 -11.31
C LEU A 170 9.59 -14.44 -10.62
N ILE A 171 9.31 -13.34 -11.31
CA ILE A 171 9.33 -11.98 -10.73
C ILE A 171 8.13 -11.79 -9.81
N ASP A 172 6.91 -12.15 -10.24
CA ASP A 172 5.71 -12.06 -9.42
C ASP A 172 5.77 -12.91 -8.14
N LYS A 173 6.47 -14.05 -8.18
CA LYS A 173 6.69 -14.88 -6.98
C LYS A 173 7.64 -14.22 -5.97
N LYS A 174 8.53 -13.34 -6.44
CA LYS A 174 9.52 -12.64 -5.61
C LYS A 174 9.07 -11.23 -5.18
N ALA A 175 8.08 -10.66 -5.85
CA ALA A 175 7.51 -9.34 -5.60
C ALA A 175 6.43 -9.40 -4.49
#